data_AF-A0A8D2K313-F1
#
_entry.id   AF-A0A8D2K313-F1
#
_cell.length_a   1.000
_cell.length_b   1.000
_cell.length_c   1.000
_cell.angle_alpha   90.00
_cell.angle_beta   90.00
_cell.angle_gamma   90.00
#
_symmetry.space_group_name_H-M   'P 1'
#
loop_
_entity.id
_entity.type
_entity.pdbx_description
1 polymer ?
#
loop_
_entity_poly.entity_id
_entity_poly.type
_entity_poly.pdbx_seq_one_letter_code
_entity_poly.pdbx_strand_id
1 'polypeptide(L)'
;MKLLMLLMLVTLPLHCYAGSGCPLLEEVLSKTNDSEVSKTEYKEFIEGNATANAADELKECLLNQSDETLPNVEVFMLILFSSYCAL
;
A
#
# COMPACT_ATOMS: atom_id res chain seq x y z
N MET A 1 -0.36 2.34 -38.22
CA MET A 1 -1.41 2.29 -37.18
C MET A 1 -1.35 1.03 -36.31
N LYS A 2 -1.19 -0.18 -36.88
CA LYS A 2 -1.09 -1.44 -36.11
C LYS A 2 0.10 -1.50 -35.13
N LEU A 3 1.26 -0.99 -35.54
CA LEU A 3 2.47 -0.98 -34.71
C LEU A 3 2.37 -0.05 -33.49
N LEU A 4 1.80 1.15 -33.68
CA LEU A 4 1.55 2.10 -32.58
C LEU A 4 0.57 1.51 -31.56
N MET A 5 -0.48 0.84 -32.03
CA MET A 5 -1.46 0.21 -31.14
C MET A 5 -0.86 -0.96 -30.34
N LEU A 6 0.03 -1.75 -30.95
CA LEU A 6 0.79 -2.80 -30.26
C LEU A 6 1.77 -2.22 -29.22
N LEU A 7 2.47 -1.14 -29.55
CA LEU A 7 3.35 -0.46 -28.60
C LEU A 7 2.55 0.08 -27.41
N MET A 8 1.41 0.73 -27.66
CA MET A 8 0.52 1.23 -26.61
C MET A 8 -0.02 0.10 -25.73
N LEU A 9 -0.39 -1.06 -26.32
CA LEU A 9 -0.87 -2.23 -25.59
C LEU A 9 0.21 -2.92 -24.76
N VAL A 10 1.47 -2.91 -25.21
CA VAL A 10 2.61 -3.48 -24.47
C VAL A 10 3.04 -2.55 -23.34
N THR A 11 2.92 -1.23 -23.54
CA THR A 11 3.17 -0.26 -22.48
C THR A 11 2.00 -0.17 -21.49
N LEU A 12 0.77 -0.49 -21.88
CA LEU A 12 -0.41 -0.42 -21.00
C LEU A 12 -0.26 -1.24 -19.70
N PRO A 13 0.15 -2.52 -19.70
CA PRO A 13 0.40 -3.28 -18.47
C PRO A 13 1.58 -2.73 -17.66
N LEU A 14 2.56 -2.06 -18.30
CA LEU A 14 3.65 -1.37 -17.60
C LEU A 14 3.21 -0.04 -16.97
N HIS A 15 2.25 0.67 -17.59
CA HIS A 15 1.64 1.88 -17.03
C HIS A 15 0.56 1.55 -15.99
N CYS A 16 -0.05 0.36 -16.07
CA CYS A 16 -0.90 -0.21 -15.02
C CYS A 16 -0.08 -0.89 -13.91
N TYR A 17 1.25 -0.94 -14.03
CA TYR A 17 2.20 -1.23 -12.96
C TYR A 17 2.80 0.08 -12.40
N ALA A 18 2.08 1.20 -12.53
CA ALA A 18 2.33 2.34 -11.65
C ALA A 18 1.74 1.98 -10.28
N GLY A 19 2.35 2.46 -9.19
CA GLY A 19 1.87 2.27 -7.83
C GLY A 19 0.44 2.79 -7.63
N SER A 20 0.07 3.11 -6.39
CA SER A 20 -1.31 3.54 -6.15
C SER A 20 -1.66 4.89 -6.81
N GLY A 21 -0.65 5.65 -7.26
CA GLY A 21 -0.82 7.03 -7.72
C GLY A 21 -1.04 8.03 -6.59
N CYS A 22 -1.12 7.54 -5.34
CA CYS A 22 -1.26 8.33 -4.12
C CYS A 22 0.00 8.17 -3.25
N PRO A 23 0.82 9.22 -3.13
CA PRO A 23 2.04 9.18 -2.32
C PRO A 23 1.77 8.81 -0.86
N LEU A 24 0.65 9.27 -0.29
CA LEU A 24 0.29 8.96 1.10
C LEU A 24 0.01 7.47 1.29
N LEU A 25 -0.69 6.83 0.35
CA LEU A 25 -0.96 5.40 0.44
C LEU A 25 0.32 4.58 0.26
N GLU A 26 1.19 4.96 -0.66
CA GLU A 26 2.51 4.33 -0.84
C GLU A 26 3.38 4.46 0.43
N GLU A 27 3.36 5.63 1.07
CA GLU A 27 4.06 5.86 2.32
C GLU A 27 3.50 4.97 3.45
N VAL A 28 2.18 4.93 3.62
CA VAL A 28 1.52 4.07 4.63
C VAL A 28 1.89 2.61 4.41
N LEU A 29 1.83 2.10 3.18
CA LEU A 29 2.16 0.71 2.85
C LEU A 29 3.61 0.39 3.19
N SER A 30 4.55 1.27 2.81
CA SER A 30 5.97 1.07 3.11
C SER A 30 6.23 0.99 4.62
N LYS A 31 5.54 1.83 5.40
CA LYS A 31 5.68 1.87 6.86
C LYS A 31 4.85 0.82 7.59
N THR A 32 3.88 0.19 6.93
CA THR A 32 3.04 -0.88 7.48
C THR A 32 3.88 -2.13 7.75
N ASN A 33 4.75 -2.48 6.80
CA ASN A 33 5.57 -3.69 6.84
C ASN A 33 6.95 -3.51 7.49
N ASP A 34 7.37 -2.28 7.70
CA ASP A 34 8.67 -1.99 8.30
C ASP A 34 8.65 -2.22 9.83
N SER A 35 9.51 -3.12 10.30
CA SER A 35 9.68 -3.43 11.72
C SER A 35 10.44 -2.35 12.50
N GLU A 36 11.17 -1.48 11.81
CA GLU A 36 11.87 -0.34 12.40
C GLU A 36 10.92 0.83 12.67
N VAL A 37 9.77 0.88 11.98
CA VAL A 37 8.73 1.88 12.20
C VAL A 37 7.98 1.59 13.51
N SER A 38 8.09 2.53 14.45
CA SER A 38 7.42 2.42 15.74
C SER A 38 5.89 2.52 15.60
N LYS A 39 5.14 1.93 16.55
CA LYS A 39 3.67 2.08 16.59
C LYS A 39 3.25 3.55 16.71
N THR A 40 4.02 4.38 17.43
CA THR A 40 3.77 5.82 17.56
C THR A 40 3.86 6.52 16.21
N GLU A 41 4.90 6.22 15.44
CA GLU A 41 5.07 6.77 14.08
C GLU A 41 3.97 6.27 13.14
N TYR A 42 3.59 4.99 13.21
CA TYR A 42 2.52 4.44 12.39
C TYR A 42 1.15 5.13 12.66
N LYS A 43 0.90 5.57 13.89
CA LYS A 43 -0.33 6.32 14.23
C LYS A 43 -0.42 7.69 13.58
N GLU A 44 0.68 8.28 13.12
CA GLU A 44 0.64 9.59 12.44
C GLU A 44 -0.17 9.53 11.14
N PHE A 45 -0.36 8.32 10.57
CA PHE A 45 -1.18 8.08 9.39
C PHE A 45 -2.66 7.85 9.68
N ILE A 46 -3.05 7.77 10.94
CA ILE A 46 -4.40 7.40 11.37
C ILE A 46 -5.04 8.61 12.07
N GLU A 47 -6.10 9.16 11.48
CA GLU A 47 -6.88 10.22 12.12
C GLU A 47 -7.85 9.67 13.18
N GLY A 48 -7.86 10.30 14.36
CA GLY A 48 -8.85 10.06 15.42
C GLY A 48 -8.40 9.17 16.58
N ASN A 49 -8.76 9.58 17.81
CA ASN A 49 -8.42 8.88 19.06
C ASN A 49 -8.98 7.45 19.11
N ALA A 50 -10.25 7.25 18.71
CA ALA A 50 -10.89 5.93 18.71
C ALA A 50 -10.18 4.93 17.79
N THR A 51 -9.44 5.45 16.82
CA THR A 51 -8.70 4.71 15.79
C THR A 51 -7.25 4.40 16.23
N ALA A 52 -6.73 5.08 17.27
CA ALA A 52 -5.34 4.93 17.71
C ALA A 52 -5.04 3.57 18.36
N ASN A 53 -5.97 3.02 19.16
CA ASN A 53 -5.81 1.66 19.70
C ASN A 53 -5.92 0.60 18.60
N ALA A 54 -6.84 0.80 17.64
CA ALA A 54 -6.96 -0.07 16.48
C ALA A 54 -5.69 -0.05 15.61
N ALA A 55 -5.03 1.11 15.48
CA ALA A 55 -3.75 1.23 14.78
C ALA A 55 -2.61 0.47 15.48
N ASP A 56 -2.57 0.48 16.82
CA ASP A 56 -1.61 -0.33 17.60
C ASP A 56 -1.80 -1.82 17.36
N GLU A 57 -3.05 -2.28 17.47
CA GLU A 57 -3.41 -3.69 17.27
C GLU A 57 -3.16 -4.14 15.83
N LEU A 58 -3.51 -3.30 14.86
CA LEU A 58 -3.23 -3.56 13.44
C LEU A 58 -1.73 -3.70 13.19
N LYS A 59 -0.92 -2.73 13.66
CA LYS A 59 0.54 -2.77 13.47
C LYS A 59 1.16 -3.99 14.15
N GLU A 60 0.72 -4.33 15.35
CA GLU A 60 1.20 -5.53 16.05
C GLU A 60 0.83 -6.82 15.33
N CYS A 61 -0.39 -6.90 14.79
CA CYS A 61 -0.84 -8.05 13.99
C CYS A 61 0.05 -8.25 12.75
N LEU A 62 0.40 -7.15 12.07
CA LEU A 62 1.27 -7.15 10.90
C LEU A 62 2.69 -7.58 11.25
N LEU A 63 3.28 -7.03 12.31
CA LEU A 63 4.63 -7.40 12.77
C LEU A 63 4.74 -8.87 13.22
N ASN A 64 3.61 -9.51 13.55
CA ASN A 64 3.54 -10.93 13.88
C ASN A 64 3.32 -11.85 12.66
N GLN A 65 3.18 -11.30 11.45
CA GLN A 65 3.11 -12.10 10.23
C GLN A 65 4.48 -12.64 9.81
N SER A 66 4.50 -13.69 8.99
CA SER A 66 5.75 -14.20 8.42
C SER A 66 6.29 -13.28 7.32
N ASP A 67 7.60 -13.34 7.06
CA ASP A 67 8.26 -12.65 5.94
C ASP A 67 7.65 -13.00 4.57
N GLU A 68 7.03 -14.18 4.45
CA GLU A 68 6.28 -14.59 3.25
C GLU A 68 4.91 -13.90 3.15
N THR A 69 4.27 -13.61 4.28
CA THR A 69 2.90 -13.06 4.33
C THR A 69 2.89 -11.54 4.23
N LEU A 70 3.84 -10.86 4.88
CA LEU A 70 3.98 -9.39 4.86
C LEU A 70 3.90 -8.76 3.45
N PRO A 71 4.67 -9.20 2.45
CA PRO A 71 4.59 -8.61 1.09
C PRO A 71 3.23 -8.87 0.43
N ASN A 72 2.55 -9.97 0.75
CA ASN A 72 1.21 -10.25 0.22
C ASN A 72 0.15 -9.33 0.83
N VAL A 73 0.31 -8.93 2.10
CA VAL A 73 -0.57 -7.94 2.74
C VAL A 73 -0.39 -6.57 2.09
N GLU A 74 0.84 -6.19 1.74
CA GLU A 74 1.12 -4.95 1.02
C GLU A 74 0.38 -4.89 -0.32
N VAL A 75 0.53 -5.95 -1.12
CA VAL A 75 -0.12 -6.07 -2.43
C VAL A 75 -1.64 -6.08 -2.28
N PHE A 76 -2.17 -6.77 -1.26
CA PHE A 76 -3.60 -6.78 -0.96
C PHE A 76 -4.13 -5.37 -0.65
N MET A 77 -3.47 -4.64 0.25
CA MET A 77 -3.87 -3.26 0.59
C MET A 77 -3.70 -2.31 -0.60
N LEU A 78 -2.62 -2.44 -1.38
CA LEU A 78 -2.41 -1.67 -2.61
C LEU A 78 -3.56 -1.87 -3.59
N ILE A 79 -3.99 -3.11 -3.84
CA ILE A 79 -5.11 -3.41 -4.75
C ILE A 79 -6.42 -2.84 -4.23
N LEU A 80 -6.71 -2.97 -2.92
CA LEU A 80 -7.96 -2.47 -2.35
C LEU A 80 -8.04 -0.94 -2.41
N PHE A 81 -6.97 -0.26 -2.00
CA PHE A 81 -7.00 1.19 -1.80
C PHE A 81 -6.61 2.00 -3.04
N SER A 82 -5.91 1.41 -4.01
CA SER A 82 -5.58 2.07 -5.30
C SER A 82 -6.82 2.59 -6.03
N SER A 83 -7.95 1.86 -5.96
CA SER A 83 -9.21 2.28 -6.58
C SER A 83 -9.79 3.57 -5.98
N TYR A 84 -9.50 3.87 -4.70
CA TYR A 84 -9.89 5.11 -4.03
C TYR A 84 -8.91 6.25 -4.29
N CYS A 85 -7.72 5.93 -4.78
CA CYS A 85 -6.63 6.88 -5.05
C CYS A 85 -6.53 7.29 -6.53
N ALA A 86 -7.18 6.56 -7.44
CA ALA A 86 -7.18 6.84 -8.88
C ALA A 86 -8.19 7.93 -9.32
N LEU A 87 -8.63 8.81 -8.41
CA LEU A 87 -9.59 9.90 -8.68
C LEU A 87 -8.91 11.26 -8.85
#